data_AF-A0A1E3BQQ2-F1
#
_entry.id   AF-A0A1E3BQQ2-F1
#
_cell.length_a   1.000
_cell.length_b   1.000
_cell.length_c   1.000
_cell.angle_alpha   90.00
_cell.angle_beta   90.00
_cell.angle_gamma   90.00
#
_symmetry.space_group_name_H-M   'P 1'
#
loop_
_entity.id
_entity.type
_entity.pdbx_description
1 polymer ?
#
loop_
_entity_poly.entity_id
_entity_poly.type
_entity_poly.pdbx_seq_one_letter_code
_entity_poly.pdbx_strand_id
1 'polypeptide(L)'
;MPNVKGAVAALAALSLVNLATSQNAKIVQNDTYFYGQSPPVYPSPQMAGNGGWGEALSKAQAMVSQMSLEEKVNITGGYESKTTACSGSVPAINRPGFPGMCVQHNLAGVRGVEGVNGYPAGVHVGASWNKSLAYDQAYAMAGEFKRAGATHFIGNEQEEHRFEKRDLVTNHMIKTSLFNINDKTMHEMYMWPFADAFHAGTAMRSYQRVNNSYACQNSNIMNGLLKTELGFQGFVMSDSKGQKTGTASALAGMDMMMPLTTPYWGPHLLEAVRNGSVPDAQVENMATRVIAAWYYSNQDDPSVPQSAWVFYVCLVFINNFSSEGVDRPSLHNEYSDKLVTNITSQCPNTIVVIRNAGICVVDQWIDNPTVTAVIFAHLPGQDSGAAITKIFYGDVSPSGKLTYTIFWNESDYGALFASQYSSGWDKYFLQDNLTEGLFIDYRAFNGAGITPRFEFGFGLTYTTFKYTSLKIENTIDPSTLSPFPTGPIIPGGHADLWDTVATVTADVTNTGDVPAAEVAQLYLTIPGEGQPVRQLRRFDKVMVQPGETKTFVFGLRGGILGVLEDVY
;
A
#
# COMPACT_ATOMS: atom_id res chain seq x y z
N MET A 1 60.41 -38.45 -31.14
CA MET A 1 61.11 -39.31 -30.17
C MET A 1 62.61 -39.27 -30.50
N PRO A 2 63.54 -39.11 -29.54
CA PRO A 2 63.40 -38.70 -28.13
C PRO A 2 64.30 -37.53 -27.68
N ASN A 3 63.93 -36.95 -26.53
CA ASN A 3 64.71 -36.14 -25.58
C ASN A 3 65.97 -36.91 -25.08
N VAL A 4 67.04 -36.33 -24.52
CA VAL A 4 67.15 -35.51 -23.29
C VAL A 4 68.56 -34.88 -23.22
N LYS A 5 68.69 -33.67 -22.66
CA LYS A 5 69.80 -33.08 -21.85
C LYS A 5 69.44 -31.60 -21.63
N GLY A 6 69.61 -30.90 -20.52
CA GLY A 6 70.32 -31.04 -19.25
C GLY A 6 70.35 -29.61 -18.67
N ALA A 7 70.28 -29.46 -17.34
CA ALA A 7 70.17 -28.18 -16.64
C ALA A 7 71.38 -27.23 -16.82
N VAL A 8 71.20 -25.92 -16.56
CA VAL A 8 71.95 -25.12 -15.54
C VAL A 8 71.72 -23.59 -15.67
N ALA A 9 71.58 -22.96 -14.49
CA ALA A 9 71.86 -21.58 -14.09
C ALA A 9 70.87 -20.43 -14.36
N ALA A 10 70.45 -19.85 -13.24
CA ALA A 10 69.65 -18.65 -13.09
C ALA A 10 70.49 -17.36 -13.20
N LEU A 11 69.85 -16.29 -13.69
CA LEU A 11 70.18 -14.92 -13.31
C LEU A 11 68.87 -14.11 -13.27
N ALA A 12 68.54 -13.66 -12.07
CA ALA A 12 67.40 -12.81 -11.78
C ALA A 12 67.67 -11.37 -12.22
N ALA A 13 66.69 -10.76 -12.88
CA ALA A 13 66.55 -9.31 -12.96
C ALA A 13 65.06 -8.97 -12.79
N LEU A 14 64.76 -8.19 -11.74
CA LEU A 14 63.45 -7.70 -11.39
C LEU A 14 62.83 -6.87 -12.53
N SER A 15 61.57 -7.16 -12.86
CA SER A 15 60.64 -6.16 -13.38
C SER A 15 59.31 -6.25 -12.61
N LEU A 16 59.14 -5.32 -11.67
CA LEU A 16 57.87 -4.99 -11.04
C LEU A 16 57.17 -3.95 -11.92
N VAL A 17 56.15 -4.33 -12.70
CA VAL A 17 55.10 -3.38 -13.15
C VAL A 17 53.77 -4.13 -13.40
N ASN A 18 52.84 -3.89 -12.48
CA ASN A 18 51.37 -3.88 -12.59
C ASN A 18 50.65 -4.97 -13.40
N LEU A 19 50.16 -5.99 -12.68
CA LEU A 19 48.93 -6.70 -13.04
C LEU A 19 47.75 -5.71 -12.95
N ALA A 20 47.40 -5.07 -14.06
CA ALA A 20 46.07 -4.51 -14.22
C ALA A 20 45.09 -5.68 -14.32
N THR A 21 44.48 -6.06 -13.20
CA THR A 21 43.26 -6.86 -13.21
C THR A 21 42.19 -6.04 -13.90
N SER A 22 41.93 -6.33 -15.17
CA SER A 22 40.69 -5.94 -15.83
C SER A 22 39.55 -6.57 -15.04
N GLN A 23 38.94 -5.80 -14.14
CA GLN A 23 37.55 -6.01 -13.75
C GLN A 23 36.72 -5.61 -14.97
N ASN A 24 36.62 -6.51 -15.95
CA ASN A 24 35.47 -6.54 -16.83
C ASN A 24 34.26 -6.82 -15.94
N ALA A 25 33.66 -5.76 -15.39
CA ALA A 25 32.27 -5.80 -14.99
C ALA A 25 31.52 -6.32 -16.22
N LYS A 26 30.98 -7.54 -16.12
CA LYS A 26 30.15 -8.14 -17.16
C LYS A 26 28.95 -7.22 -17.35
N ILE A 27 29.06 -6.26 -18.27
CA ILE A 27 27.91 -5.56 -18.80
C ILE A 27 27.09 -6.66 -19.46
N VAL A 28 25.91 -6.95 -18.92
CA VAL A 28 24.95 -7.84 -19.57
C VAL A 28 24.56 -7.13 -20.87
N GLN A 29 25.08 -7.62 -22.00
CA GLN A 29 24.83 -7.01 -23.31
C GLN A 29 23.55 -7.54 -23.96
N ASN A 30 22.96 -8.59 -23.40
CA ASN A 30 21.79 -9.25 -23.96
C ASN A 30 21.04 -10.07 -22.89
N ASP A 31 19.75 -9.80 -22.75
CA ASP A 31 18.85 -10.48 -21.81
C ASP A 31 18.26 -11.80 -22.37
N THR A 32 18.71 -12.28 -23.54
CA THR A 32 18.33 -13.59 -24.15
C THR A 32 18.38 -14.78 -23.21
N TYR A 33 19.17 -14.71 -22.14
CA TYR A 33 19.21 -15.75 -21.12
C TYR A 33 17.95 -15.78 -20.23
N PHE A 34 17.28 -14.64 -20.05
CA PHE A 34 16.07 -14.48 -19.22
C PHE A 34 14.77 -14.55 -20.03
N TYR A 35 14.86 -14.42 -21.36
CA TYR A 35 13.69 -14.51 -22.23
C TYR A 35 13.28 -15.97 -22.47
N GLY A 36 12.27 -16.40 -21.73
CA GLY A 36 11.31 -17.43 -22.15
C GLY A 36 10.15 -16.81 -22.93
N GLN A 37 8.95 -16.84 -22.36
CA GLN A 37 7.65 -16.47 -22.98
C GLN A 37 7.37 -14.97 -23.15
N SER A 38 8.30 -14.07 -22.81
CA SER A 38 8.14 -12.62 -23.03
C SER A 38 8.88 -12.21 -24.30
N PRO A 39 8.17 -11.86 -25.40
CA PRO A 39 8.81 -11.57 -26.67
C PRO A 39 9.64 -10.28 -26.60
N PRO A 40 10.84 -10.25 -27.20
CA PRO A 40 11.66 -9.04 -27.23
C PRO A 40 11.00 -7.96 -28.08
N VAL A 41 10.80 -6.77 -27.52
CA VAL A 41 10.27 -5.60 -28.23
C VAL A 41 11.36 -4.52 -28.33
N TYR A 42 11.86 -4.29 -29.54
CA TYR A 42 12.92 -3.32 -29.83
C TYR A 42 12.66 -2.56 -31.14
N PRO A 43 13.13 -1.31 -31.28
CA PRO A 43 13.82 -0.49 -30.27
C PRO A 43 12.84 0.14 -29.26
N SER A 44 13.38 0.70 -28.18
CA SER A 44 12.58 1.52 -27.25
C SER A 44 11.99 2.73 -28.01
N PRO A 45 10.65 2.94 -27.98
CA PRO A 45 10.02 4.05 -28.68
C PRO A 45 10.50 5.42 -28.17
N GLN A 46 10.65 6.39 -29.08
CA GLN A 46 10.98 7.77 -28.70
C GLN A 46 9.73 8.49 -28.15
N MET A 47 9.92 9.40 -27.19
CA MET A 47 8.82 10.20 -26.64
C MET A 47 8.22 11.12 -27.71
N ALA A 48 6.94 10.95 -28.01
CA ALA A 48 6.23 11.70 -29.05
C ALA A 48 5.62 13.05 -28.57
N GLY A 49 5.44 13.25 -27.27
CA GLY A 49 4.84 14.47 -26.71
C GLY A 49 3.30 14.56 -26.82
N ASN A 50 2.63 13.45 -27.13
CA ASN A 50 1.15 13.38 -27.20
C ASN A 50 0.48 13.64 -25.83
N GLY A 51 -0.81 13.97 -25.84
CA GLY A 51 -1.61 14.12 -24.61
C GLY A 51 -1.16 15.26 -23.70
N GLY A 52 -0.79 16.41 -24.28
CA GLY A 52 -0.38 17.61 -23.52
C GLY A 52 1.10 17.66 -23.11
N TRP A 53 1.90 16.64 -23.43
CA TRP A 53 3.32 16.57 -23.05
C TRP A 53 4.27 17.32 -23.99
N GLY A 54 3.80 17.83 -25.13
CA GLY A 54 4.63 18.42 -26.18
C GLY A 54 5.48 19.62 -25.72
N GLU A 55 4.91 20.51 -24.90
CA GLU A 55 5.66 21.64 -24.33
C GLU A 55 6.75 21.16 -23.35
N ALA A 56 6.42 20.19 -22.49
CA ALA A 56 7.36 19.62 -21.53
C ALA A 56 8.52 18.90 -22.25
N LEU A 57 8.22 18.12 -23.29
CA LEU A 57 9.20 17.46 -24.13
C LEU A 57 10.14 18.48 -24.80
N SER A 58 9.58 19.54 -25.38
CA SER A 58 10.37 20.59 -26.04
C SER A 58 11.35 21.26 -25.08
N LYS A 59 10.88 21.60 -23.86
CA LYS A 59 11.75 22.16 -22.81
C LYS A 59 12.81 21.17 -22.34
N ALA A 60 12.44 19.90 -22.16
CA ALA A 60 13.38 18.86 -21.75
C ALA A 60 14.48 18.65 -22.81
N GLN A 61 14.13 18.55 -24.09
CA GLN A 61 15.09 18.43 -25.19
C GLN A 61 16.04 19.63 -25.27
N ALA A 62 15.51 20.85 -25.11
CA ALA A 62 16.32 22.07 -25.10
C ALA A 62 17.29 22.15 -23.91
N MET A 63 16.94 21.56 -22.76
CA MET A 63 17.82 21.46 -21.60
C MET A 63 18.86 20.35 -21.79
N VAL A 64 18.43 19.14 -22.16
CA VAL A 64 19.31 17.96 -22.35
C VAL A 64 20.32 18.17 -23.47
N SER A 65 20.00 18.95 -24.50
CA SER A 65 20.93 19.27 -25.59
C SER A 65 22.16 20.06 -25.11
N GLN A 66 22.07 20.74 -23.97
CA GLN A 66 23.17 21.51 -23.38
C GLN A 66 24.04 20.68 -22.41
N MET A 67 23.64 19.45 -22.09
CA MET A 67 24.34 18.59 -21.15
C MET A 67 25.45 17.77 -21.81
N SER A 68 26.56 17.56 -21.10
CA SER A 68 27.59 16.58 -21.45
C SER A 68 27.06 15.14 -21.35
N LEU A 69 27.81 14.17 -21.85
CA LEU A 69 27.44 12.76 -21.72
C LEU A 69 27.42 12.33 -20.25
N GLU A 70 28.41 12.76 -19.47
CA GLU A 70 28.54 12.49 -18.04
C GLU A 70 27.37 13.09 -17.25
N GLU A 71 26.94 14.31 -17.59
CA GLU A 71 25.78 14.94 -16.98
C GLU A 71 24.48 14.20 -17.30
N LYS A 72 24.32 13.73 -18.55
CA LYS A 72 23.20 12.88 -18.96
C LYS A 72 23.19 11.56 -18.20
N VAL A 73 24.35 10.92 -18.03
CA VAL A 73 24.48 9.68 -17.24
C VAL A 73 24.16 9.95 -15.77
N ASN A 74 24.66 11.04 -15.19
CA ASN A 74 24.42 11.36 -13.78
C ASN A 74 22.94 11.56 -13.45
N ILE A 75 22.15 12.19 -14.31
CA ILE A 75 20.70 12.35 -14.04
C ILE A 75 19.91 11.04 -14.15
N THR A 76 20.48 10.00 -14.77
CA THR A 76 19.87 8.66 -14.84
C THR A 76 20.26 7.77 -13.66
N GLY A 77 21.27 8.16 -12.87
CA GLY A 77 21.71 7.46 -11.67
C GLY A 77 21.19 8.11 -10.40
N GLY A 78 20.34 7.40 -9.66
CA GLY A 78 19.93 7.82 -8.32
C GLY A 78 21.05 7.63 -7.29
N TYR A 79 21.09 8.46 -6.26
CA TYR A 79 21.94 8.28 -5.08
C TYR A 79 21.16 8.43 -3.79
N GLU A 80 21.63 7.76 -2.75
CA GLU A 80 21.15 7.97 -1.39
C GLU A 80 21.85 9.20 -0.79
N SER A 81 21.05 10.22 -0.52
CA SER A 81 21.56 11.42 0.13
C SER A 81 21.57 11.24 1.64
N LYS A 82 22.74 11.43 2.27
CA LYS A 82 22.87 11.38 3.74
C LYS A 82 22.40 12.67 4.42
N THR A 83 22.27 13.76 3.67
CA THR A 83 21.97 15.09 4.21
C THR A 83 20.50 15.46 4.08
N THR A 84 19.74 14.71 3.28
CA THR A 84 18.33 14.99 2.99
C THR A 84 17.44 13.87 3.50
N ALA A 85 16.13 14.13 3.62
CA ALA A 85 15.15 13.12 4.05
C ALA A 85 14.60 12.29 2.88
N CYS A 86 15.17 12.40 1.69
CA CYS A 86 14.68 11.70 0.52
C CYS A 86 15.00 10.21 0.56
N SER A 87 14.03 9.40 0.14
CA SER A 87 14.21 7.97 -0.05
C SER A 87 15.17 7.69 -1.22
N GLY A 88 15.16 8.54 -2.26
CA GLY A 88 16.16 8.57 -3.32
C GLY A 88 16.38 9.98 -3.87
N SER A 89 17.54 10.27 -4.46
CA SER A 89 17.86 11.59 -5.03
C SER A 89 18.49 11.46 -6.42
N VAL A 90 18.13 12.38 -7.32
CA VAL A 90 18.80 12.61 -8.60
C VAL A 90 19.68 13.86 -8.46
N PRO A 91 20.96 13.79 -8.86
CA PRO A 91 21.89 14.89 -8.67
C PRO A 91 21.49 16.13 -9.50
N ALA A 92 21.87 17.30 -8.98
CA ALA A 92 21.74 18.56 -9.70
C ALA A 92 22.80 18.69 -10.80
N ILE A 93 22.44 19.37 -11.90
CA ILE A 93 23.34 19.73 -13.00
C ILE A 93 23.40 21.26 -13.10
N ASN A 94 24.52 21.84 -12.66
CA ASN A 94 24.68 23.30 -12.52
C ASN A 94 24.52 24.07 -13.84
N ARG A 95 24.95 23.48 -14.97
CA ARG A 95 24.74 24.02 -16.33
C ARG A 95 24.19 22.87 -17.17
N PRO A 96 22.90 22.88 -17.56
CA PRO A 96 22.02 24.03 -17.80
C PRO A 96 21.18 24.52 -16.61
N GLY A 97 21.40 24.05 -15.38
CA GLY A 97 20.67 24.51 -14.19
C GLY A 97 19.51 23.60 -13.77
N PHE A 98 19.67 22.29 -13.92
CA PHE A 98 18.75 21.30 -13.35
C PHE A 98 19.00 21.21 -11.83
N PRO A 99 18.02 21.50 -10.97
CA PRO A 99 18.24 21.58 -9.52
C PRO A 99 18.37 20.22 -8.83
N GLY A 100 18.30 19.12 -9.58
CA GLY A 100 18.16 17.78 -9.04
C GLY A 100 16.70 17.44 -8.77
N MET A 101 16.49 16.22 -8.27
CA MET A 101 15.18 15.70 -7.94
C MET A 101 15.29 14.81 -6.72
N CYS A 102 14.21 14.64 -6.00
CA CYS A 102 14.12 13.64 -4.96
C CYS A 102 12.96 12.67 -5.25
N VAL A 103 12.98 11.46 -4.67
CA VAL A 103 11.98 10.34 -4.75
C VAL A 103 11.49 9.77 -3.35
N GLN A 104 10.17 9.69 -2.95
CA GLN A 104 9.66 9.44 -1.51
C GLN A 104 8.55 8.43 -1.45
N HIS A 105 8.46 7.88 -0.25
CA HIS A 105 7.27 7.25 0.30
C HIS A 105 6.39 8.22 1.11
N ASN A 106 5.13 7.93 1.40
CA ASN A 106 4.33 6.76 1.05
C ASN A 106 2.98 7.21 0.45
N LEU A 107 2.07 6.25 0.27
CA LEU A 107 0.73 6.48 -0.29
C LEU A 107 -0.31 7.00 0.73
N ALA A 108 0.10 7.25 1.97
CA ALA A 108 -0.73 7.71 3.09
C ALA A 108 -0.10 8.94 3.81
N GLY A 109 0.77 9.68 3.13
CA GLY A 109 1.49 10.84 3.67
C GLY A 109 3.00 10.77 3.46
N VAL A 110 3.70 11.84 3.84
CA VAL A 110 5.17 11.87 3.69
C VAL A 110 5.80 11.00 4.78
N ARG A 111 6.45 9.90 4.39
CA ARG A 111 7.05 8.95 5.34
C ARG A 111 8.26 9.57 6.04
N GLY A 112 8.34 9.40 7.37
CA GLY A 112 9.55 9.71 8.15
C GLY A 112 9.85 11.21 8.26
N VAL A 113 8.81 12.04 8.10
CA VAL A 113 8.84 13.50 8.24
C VAL A 113 7.84 13.89 9.33
N GLU A 114 8.14 14.95 10.09
CA GLU A 114 7.26 15.50 11.12
C GLU A 114 6.50 16.72 10.59
N GLY A 115 5.40 17.10 11.24
CA GLY A 115 4.58 18.23 10.78
C GLY A 115 3.81 17.95 9.48
N VAL A 116 3.59 16.68 9.18
CA VAL A 116 2.83 16.15 8.03
C VAL A 116 1.68 15.31 8.56
N ASN A 117 0.63 15.12 7.75
CA ASN A 117 -0.53 14.36 8.19
C ASN A 117 -0.39 12.86 7.90
N GLY A 118 -0.96 12.04 8.79
CA GLY A 118 -1.18 10.61 8.58
C GLY A 118 -2.55 10.38 7.96
N TYR A 119 -2.60 10.29 6.63
CA TYR A 119 -3.84 10.13 5.87
C TYR A 119 -4.39 8.70 5.95
N PRO A 120 -5.70 8.50 5.70
CA PRO A 120 -6.27 7.17 5.54
C PRO A 120 -5.57 6.39 4.42
N ALA A 121 -5.39 5.09 4.62
CA ALA A 121 -4.77 4.23 3.60
C ALA A 121 -5.71 4.06 2.39
N GLY A 122 -5.15 3.68 1.24
CA GLY A 122 -5.90 3.51 -0.01
C GLY A 122 -7.13 2.59 0.10
N VAL A 123 -7.07 1.53 0.90
CA VAL A 123 -8.22 0.64 1.15
C VAL A 123 -9.38 1.37 1.86
N HIS A 124 -9.09 2.30 2.77
CA HIS A 124 -10.10 3.09 3.45
C HIS A 124 -10.72 4.13 2.51
N VAL A 125 -9.91 4.76 1.65
CA VAL A 125 -10.38 5.67 0.60
C VAL A 125 -11.24 4.93 -0.41
N GLY A 126 -10.81 3.74 -0.85
CA GLY A 126 -11.59 2.86 -1.71
C GLY A 126 -12.95 2.52 -1.09
N ALA A 127 -12.96 2.14 0.18
CA ALA A 127 -14.20 1.81 0.92
C ALA A 127 -15.15 3.02 1.07
N SER A 128 -14.69 4.24 0.85
CA SER A 128 -15.56 5.42 0.80
C SER A 128 -16.40 5.49 -0.48
N TRP A 129 -15.94 4.87 -1.57
CA TRP A 129 -16.51 4.97 -2.92
C TRP A 129 -16.81 6.41 -3.35
N ASN A 130 -15.94 7.34 -2.95
CA ASN A 130 -16.12 8.78 -3.18
C ASN A 130 -14.92 9.35 -3.95
N LYS A 131 -15.15 9.68 -5.23
CA LYS A 131 -14.12 10.22 -6.13
C LYS A 131 -13.63 11.59 -5.66
N SER A 132 -14.53 12.43 -5.17
CA SER A 132 -14.19 13.76 -4.64
C SER A 132 -13.33 13.63 -3.40
N LEU A 133 -13.67 12.73 -2.47
CA LEU A 133 -12.85 12.48 -1.28
C LEU A 133 -11.45 11.95 -1.64
N ALA A 134 -11.37 11.03 -2.61
CA ALA A 134 -10.09 10.54 -3.11
C ALA A 134 -9.24 11.66 -3.72
N TYR A 135 -9.86 12.56 -4.49
CA TYR A 135 -9.21 13.75 -5.04
C TYR A 135 -8.77 14.71 -3.93
N ASP A 136 -9.64 15.06 -2.99
CA ASP A 136 -9.37 16.01 -1.91
C ASP A 136 -8.22 15.51 -1.02
N GLN A 137 -8.21 14.22 -0.70
CA GLN A 137 -7.10 13.60 0.03
C GLN A 137 -5.81 13.65 -0.80
N ALA A 138 -5.85 13.29 -2.09
CA ALA A 138 -4.67 13.36 -2.95
C ALA A 138 -4.15 14.80 -3.12
N TYR A 139 -5.05 15.78 -3.20
CA TYR A 139 -4.74 17.19 -3.28
C TYR A 139 -4.09 17.70 -1.98
N ALA A 140 -4.63 17.30 -0.81
CA ALA A 140 -4.04 17.61 0.48
C ALA A 140 -2.65 16.97 0.64
N MET A 141 -2.49 15.69 0.25
CA MET A 141 -1.19 15.04 0.19
C MET A 141 -0.23 15.76 -0.77
N ALA A 142 -0.70 16.29 -1.90
CA ALA A 142 0.09 17.11 -2.82
C ALA A 142 0.41 18.53 -2.28
N GLY A 143 -0.17 18.93 -1.15
CA GLY A 143 0.32 20.07 -0.38
C GLY A 143 1.64 19.74 0.35
N GLU A 144 1.82 18.48 0.73
CA GLU A 144 3.01 17.97 1.43
C GLU A 144 4.04 17.37 0.44
N PHE A 145 3.58 16.89 -0.71
CA PHE A 145 4.38 16.38 -1.83
C PHE A 145 4.34 17.30 -3.04
N LYS A 146 5.45 17.48 -3.76
CA LYS A 146 5.39 18.27 -5.02
C LYS A 146 4.62 17.57 -6.15
N ARG A 147 4.68 16.23 -6.23
CA ARG A 147 4.00 15.37 -7.24
C ARG A 147 3.90 13.92 -6.73
N ALA A 148 2.90 13.18 -7.24
CA ALA A 148 2.68 11.76 -6.98
C ALA A 148 2.91 10.90 -8.24
N GLY A 149 3.29 9.63 -8.06
CA GLY A 149 3.49 8.66 -9.13
C GLY A 149 2.74 7.34 -8.87
N ALA A 150 2.52 6.57 -9.93
CA ALA A 150 1.92 5.24 -9.85
C ALA A 150 2.99 4.16 -9.57
N THR A 151 2.66 3.22 -8.68
CA THR A 151 3.51 2.09 -8.25
C THR A 151 2.61 0.96 -7.73
N HIS A 152 2.99 -0.31 -7.76
CA HIS A 152 4.17 -0.92 -8.40
C HIS A 152 3.74 -1.48 -9.76
N PHE A 153 4.28 -0.93 -10.84
CA PHE A 153 3.97 -1.40 -12.20
C PHE A 153 4.97 -2.50 -12.60
N ILE A 154 4.60 -3.77 -12.79
CA ILE A 154 3.30 -4.45 -12.65
C ILE A 154 3.56 -5.89 -12.20
N GLY A 155 2.54 -6.59 -11.68
CA GLY A 155 2.67 -8.00 -11.30
C GLY A 155 3.53 -8.20 -10.05
N ASN A 156 3.22 -7.46 -8.98
CA ASN A 156 3.83 -7.62 -7.66
C ASN A 156 2.71 -7.88 -6.65
N GLU A 157 2.10 -9.06 -6.76
CA GLU A 157 0.84 -9.39 -6.06
C GLU A 157 1.05 -10.16 -4.74
N GLN A 158 2.29 -10.53 -4.40
CA GLN A 158 2.67 -11.12 -3.10
C GLN A 158 4.01 -10.59 -2.62
N GLU A 159 4.21 -10.53 -1.30
CA GLU A 159 5.47 -10.07 -0.71
C GLU A 159 6.50 -11.20 -0.55
N GLU A 160 6.03 -12.44 -0.37
CA GLU A 160 6.92 -13.60 -0.26
C GLU A 160 7.72 -13.79 -1.55
N HIS A 161 9.04 -14.00 -1.41
CA HIS A 161 9.99 -14.11 -2.53
C HIS A 161 10.11 -12.89 -3.47
N ARG A 162 9.72 -11.68 -3.04
CA ARG A 162 9.90 -10.43 -3.84
C ARG A 162 11.36 -10.00 -4.09
N PHE A 163 12.31 -10.53 -3.31
CA PHE A 163 13.75 -10.26 -3.47
C PHE A 163 14.57 -11.55 -3.49
N GLU A 164 15.69 -11.51 -4.22
CA GLU A 164 16.69 -12.57 -4.12
C GLU A 164 17.20 -12.68 -2.68
N LYS A 165 17.14 -13.89 -2.11
CA LYS A 165 17.66 -14.19 -0.76
C LYS A 165 18.51 -15.46 -0.78
N ARG A 166 19.49 -15.55 0.11
CA ARG A 166 20.32 -16.75 0.26
C ARG A 166 19.65 -17.71 1.23
N ASP A 167 19.43 -18.95 0.81
CA ASP A 167 19.03 -20.04 1.70
C ASP A 167 20.22 -20.36 2.62
N LEU A 168 20.05 -20.10 3.92
CA LEU A 168 21.12 -20.28 4.91
C LEU A 168 21.44 -21.76 5.19
N VAL A 169 20.54 -22.69 4.87
CA VAL A 169 20.72 -24.12 5.09
C VAL A 169 21.43 -24.77 3.90
N THR A 170 21.02 -24.43 2.69
CA THR A 170 21.53 -25.06 1.47
C THR A 170 22.60 -24.24 0.75
N ASN A 171 22.82 -23.00 1.18
CA ASN A 171 23.71 -22.01 0.57
C ASN A 171 23.41 -21.68 -0.91
N HIS A 172 22.20 -22.01 -1.39
CA HIS A 172 21.73 -21.65 -2.72
C HIS A 172 21.06 -20.28 -2.72
N MET A 173 21.12 -19.60 -3.87
CA MET A 173 20.37 -18.37 -4.09
C MET A 173 18.92 -18.70 -4.44
N ILE A 174 17.98 -18.16 -3.67
CA ILE A 174 16.57 -18.12 -4.02
C ILE A 174 16.37 -16.89 -4.90
N LYS A 175 15.87 -17.09 -6.11
CA LYS A 175 15.52 -16.02 -7.05
C LYS A 175 14.18 -15.39 -6.70
N THR A 176 13.99 -14.17 -7.19
CA THR A 176 12.71 -13.46 -7.10
C THR A 176 11.61 -14.29 -7.76
N SER A 177 10.39 -14.21 -7.24
CA SER A 177 9.20 -14.83 -7.84
C SER A 177 8.96 -14.32 -9.25
N LEU A 178 8.58 -15.22 -10.16
CA LEU A 178 8.18 -14.88 -11.52
C LEU A 178 6.67 -15.00 -11.68
N PHE A 179 5.98 -13.87 -11.86
CA PHE A 179 4.55 -13.84 -12.15
C PHE A 179 4.29 -14.02 -13.64
N ASN A 180 3.65 -15.13 -14.01
CA ASN A 180 3.28 -15.47 -15.37
C ASN A 180 1.81 -15.09 -15.61
N ILE A 181 1.61 -13.98 -16.31
CA ILE A 181 0.29 -13.37 -16.58
C ILE A 181 0.02 -13.44 -18.08
N ASN A 182 -1.14 -13.98 -18.47
CA ASN A 182 -1.54 -13.98 -19.89
C ASN A 182 -1.97 -12.58 -20.37
N ASP A 183 -1.93 -12.34 -21.68
CA ASP A 183 -2.09 -11.00 -22.25
C ASP A 183 -3.46 -10.37 -21.95
N LYS A 184 -4.53 -11.16 -22.07
CA LYS A 184 -5.89 -10.77 -21.69
C LYS A 184 -5.99 -10.33 -20.22
N THR A 185 -5.42 -11.10 -19.32
CA THR A 185 -5.44 -10.81 -17.87
C THR A 185 -4.60 -9.58 -17.53
N MET A 186 -3.46 -9.42 -18.20
CA MET A 186 -2.64 -8.21 -18.08
C MET A 186 -3.47 -6.97 -18.43
N HIS A 187 -4.11 -6.96 -19.60
CA HIS A 187 -4.83 -5.80 -20.11
C HIS A 187 -6.15 -5.49 -19.38
N GLU A 188 -6.98 -6.51 -19.14
CA GLU A 188 -8.33 -6.32 -18.59
C GLU A 188 -8.37 -6.26 -17.05
N MET A 189 -7.25 -6.52 -16.37
CA MET A 189 -7.18 -6.52 -14.91
C MET A 189 -6.04 -5.64 -14.36
N TYR A 190 -4.79 -6.10 -14.50
CA TYR A 190 -3.66 -5.50 -13.78
C TYR A 190 -3.20 -4.17 -14.38
N MET A 191 -3.29 -4.01 -15.70
CA MET A 191 -2.82 -2.82 -16.41
C MET A 191 -3.86 -1.70 -16.46
N TRP A 192 -5.14 -2.03 -16.32
CA TRP A 192 -6.26 -1.09 -16.32
C TRP A 192 -6.08 0.11 -15.35
N PRO A 193 -5.82 -0.09 -14.04
CA PRO A 193 -5.65 1.03 -13.11
C PRO A 193 -4.45 1.91 -13.46
N PHE A 194 -3.40 1.35 -14.09
CA PHE A 194 -2.26 2.12 -14.55
C PHE A 194 -2.59 2.93 -15.81
N ALA A 195 -3.41 2.40 -16.71
CA ALA A 195 -3.91 3.17 -17.85
C ALA A 195 -4.66 4.42 -17.39
N ASP A 196 -5.54 4.30 -16.38
CA ASP A 196 -6.20 5.44 -15.74
C ASP A 196 -5.19 6.42 -15.10
N ALA A 197 -4.20 5.91 -14.37
CA ALA A 197 -3.17 6.73 -13.72
C ALA A 197 -2.26 7.46 -14.73
N PHE A 198 -1.99 6.86 -15.88
CA PHE A 198 -1.21 7.46 -16.96
C PHE A 198 -2.04 8.49 -17.73
N HIS A 199 -3.32 8.21 -17.98
CA HIS A 199 -4.25 9.19 -18.53
C HIS A 199 -4.35 10.45 -17.65
N ALA A 200 -4.28 10.28 -16.33
CA ALA A 200 -4.23 11.37 -15.36
C ALA A 200 -2.88 12.13 -15.29
N GLY A 201 -1.84 11.70 -16.02
CA GLY A 201 -0.59 12.45 -16.21
C GLY A 201 0.46 12.36 -15.08
N THR A 202 0.53 11.24 -14.35
CA THR A 202 1.37 11.09 -13.14
C THR A 202 2.87 10.86 -13.42
N ALA A 203 3.76 11.19 -12.44
CA ALA A 203 5.21 10.98 -12.51
C ALA A 203 5.84 10.78 -11.10
N MET A 204 6.77 9.83 -10.91
CA MET A 204 7.37 9.38 -9.63
C MET A 204 8.38 10.36 -8.96
N ARG A 205 8.25 10.73 -7.66
CA ARG A 205 9.17 11.63 -6.85
C ARG A 205 9.02 11.61 -5.26
N SER A 206 9.93 12.32 -4.50
CA SER A 206 10.10 12.78 -3.05
C SER A 206 10.72 14.15 -3.02
N TYR A 207 10.76 14.79 -1.84
CA TYR A 207 11.81 15.71 -1.38
C TYR A 207 12.30 15.50 0.07
N GLN A 208 13.16 16.47 0.44
CA GLN A 208 14.19 16.60 1.48
C GLN A 208 13.68 17.28 2.78
N ARG A 209 14.59 17.77 3.63
CA ARG A 209 14.39 18.45 4.94
C ARG A 209 14.54 19.98 4.86
N VAL A 210 14.16 20.72 5.93
CA VAL A 210 14.95 21.88 6.45
C VAL A 210 14.80 22.10 7.99
N ASN A 211 15.85 22.69 8.58
CA ASN A 211 16.01 23.37 9.90
C ASN A 211 16.92 22.70 10.95
N ASN A 212 17.97 22.01 10.50
CA ASN A 212 19.18 21.67 11.27
C ASN A 212 19.01 21.05 12.68
N SER A 213 17.86 20.48 12.98
CA SER A 213 17.67 19.61 14.13
C SER A 213 16.43 18.73 13.93
N TYR A 214 16.43 17.55 14.55
CA TYR A 214 15.40 16.51 14.46
C TYR A 214 14.70 16.35 15.81
N ALA A 215 13.39 16.05 15.84
CA ALA A 215 12.64 16.15 17.10
C ALA A 215 12.83 15.01 18.11
N CYS A 216 13.46 13.89 17.76
CA CYS A 216 13.66 12.81 18.76
C CYS A 216 14.75 13.09 19.81
N GLN A 217 15.39 14.27 19.81
CA GLN A 217 16.52 14.60 20.71
C GLN A 217 16.50 16.06 21.18
N ASN A 218 15.32 16.67 21.25
CA ASN A 218 15.16 18.06 21.65
C ASN A 218 14.95 18.16 23.18
N SER A 219 16.02 18.49 23.92
CA SER A 219 15.99 18.62 25.39
C SER A 219 15.04 19.70 25.90
N ASN A 220 14.71 20.70 25.07
CA ASN A 220 13.79 21.78 25.41
C ASN A 220 12.32 21.29 25.46
N ILE A 221 11.97 20.30 24.63
CA ILE A 221 10.61 19.74 24.55
C ILE A 221 10.39 18.65 25.61
N MET A 222 11.34 17.72 25.77
CA MET A 222 11.16 16.56 26.65
C MET A 222 11.34 16.89 28.15
N ASN A 223 12.37 17.67 28.50
CA ASN A 223 12.65 18.02 29.89
C ASN A 223 11.97 19.34 30.31
N GLY A 224 11.83 20.30 29.39
CA GLY A 224 11.16 21.59 29.65
C GLY A 224 9.63 21.48 29.65
N LEU A 225 9.04 21.09 28.53
CA LEU A 225 7.58 21.13 28.34
C LEU A 225 6.86 19.88 28.90
N LEU A 226 7.31 18.67 28.54
CA LEU A 226 6.56 17.44 28.82
C LEU A 226 6.61 16.99 30.29
N LYS A 227 7.81 16.96 30.89
CA LYS A 227 8.02 16.44 32.26
C LYS A 227 7.94 17.51 33.35
N THR A 228 8.23 18.78 33.04
CA THR A 228 8.23 19.88 34.03
C THR A 228 6.98 20.75 33.95
N GLU A 229 6.58 21.24 32.77
CA GLU A 229 5.41 22.12 32.62
C GLU A 229 4.07 21.37 32.61
N LEU A 230 4.02 20.20 31.96
CA LEU A 230 2.79 19.39 31.81
C LEU A 230 2.64 18.24 32.82
N GLY A 231 3.64 18.03 33.69
CA GLY A 231 3.56 17.07 34.81
C GLY A 231 3.37 15.61 34.43
N PHE A 232 3.77 15.19 33.21
CA PHE A 232 3.55 13.83 32.69
C PHE A 232 4.21 12.73 33.55
N GLN A 233 3.41 11.78 34.04
CA GLN A 233 3.84 10.69 34.94
C GLN A 233 4.16 9.37 34.21
N GLY A 234 3.84 9.25 32.93
CA GLY A 234 4.13 8.07 32.11
C GLY A 234 5.60 7.96 31.69
N PHE A 235 5.91 6.98 30.83
CA PHE A 235 7.27 6.72 30.32
C PHE A 235 7.37 7.06 28.83
N VAL A 236 8.55 7.54 28.40
CA VAL A 236 8.85 7.93 27.01
C VAL A 236 9.58 6.79 26.30
N MET A 237 8.95 6.21 25.28
CA MET A 237 9.49 5.10 24.50
C MET A 237 10.13 5.59 23.19
N SER A 238 11.26 5.00 22.80
CA SER A 238 11.84 5.23 21.47
C SER A 238 11.12 4.44 20.38
N ASP A 239 10.95 5.04 19.19
CA ASP A 239 10.59 4.31 17.98
C ASP A 239 11.80 3.49 17.45
N SER A 240 11.56 2.54 16.53
CA SER A 240 12.55 1.61 15.99
C SER A 240 13.76 2.32 15.37
N LYS A 241 14.95 2.08 15.93
CA LYS A 241 16.22 2.77 15.60
C LYS A 241 16.21 4.30 15.87
N GLY A 242 15.24 4.80 16.63
CA GLY A 242 15.11 6.22 17.01
C GLY A 242 16.17 6.68 18.02
N GLN A 243 16.75 5.75 18.78
CA GLN A 243 17.87 6.03 19.66
C GLN A 243 19.18 6.16 18.87
N LYS A 244 19.90 7.28 19.03
CA LYS A 244 21.21 7.51 18.38
C LYS A 244 22.38 7.69 19.36
N THR A 245 22.12 7.68 20.67
CA THR A 245 23.11 7.89 21.73
C THR A 245 22.76 7.06 22.96
N GLY A 246 23.76 6.59 23.72
CA GLY A 246 23.56 5.84 24.97
C GLY A 246 23.26 6.76 26.17
N THR A 247 24.31 7.29 26.80
CA THR A 247 24.21 8.16 27.99
C THR A 247 23.36 9.42 27.77
N ALA A 248 23.47 10.05 26.59
CA ALA A 248 22.78 11.32 26.32
C ALA A 248 21.25 11.16 26.16
N SER A 249 20.76 10.03 25.62
CA SER A 249 19.32 9.76 25.55
C SER A 249 18.73 9.45 26.93
N ALA A 250 19.50 8.82 27.81
CA ALA A 250 19.10 8.51 29.18
C ALA A 250 18.93 9.79 30.02
N LEU A 251 19.84 10.75 29.86
CA LEU A 251 19.77 12.04 30.56
C LEU A 251 18.79 13.03 29.91
N ALA A 252 18.42 12.83 28.65
CA ALA A 252 17.47 13.67 27.91
C ALA A 252 15.99 13.28 28.10
N GLY A 253 15.70 12.29 28.96
CA GLY A 253 14.34 11.96 29.38
C GLY A 253 13.68 10.79 28.64
N MET A 254 14.42 9.93 27.95
CA MET A 254 13.91 8.68 27.38
C MET A 254 13.88 7.57 28.45
N ASP A 255 12.80 6.79 28.52
CA ASP A 255 12.55 5.82 29.61
C ASP A 255 12.49 4.35 29.12
N MET A 256 12.20 4.10 27.84
CA MET A 256 12.17 2.76 27.27
C MET A 256 12.71 2.73 25.83
N MET A 257 13.47 1.69 25.50
CA MET A 257 14.06 1.48 24.17
C MET A 257 13.36 0.33 23.43
N MET A 258 12.89 0.57 22.21
CA MET A 258 12.24 -0.43 21.35
C MET A 258 12.60 -0.28 19.85
N PRO A 259 12.75 -1.39 19.10
CA PRO A 259 13.08 -2.73 19.57
C PRO A 259 14.58 -2.80 19.94
N LEU A 260 14.99 -3.89 20.59
CA LEU A 260 16.33 -4.15 21.11
C LEU A 260 17.42 -4.37 20.03
N THR A 261 17.38 -3.63 18.93
CA THR A 261 18.21 -3.86 17.73
C THR A 261 19.32 -2.82 17.52
N THR A 262 19.52 -1.85 18.44
CA THR A 262 20.65 -0.91 18.35
C THR A 262 21.56 -0.97 19.59
N PRO A 263 22.87 -0.77 19.43
CA PRO A 263 23.87 -1.13 20.44
C PRO A 263 24.04 -0.10 21.57
N TYR A 264 23.10 0.81 21.78
CA TYR A 264 23.32 1.97 22.65
C TYR A 264 22.95 1.72 24.12
N TRP A 265 21.93 0.90 24.39
CA TRP A 265 21.52 0.46 25.73
C TRP A 265 21.60 -1.07 25.85
N GLY A 266 21.38 -1.61 27.05
CA GLY A 266 21.71 -3.01 27.40
C GLY A 266 23.03 -3.06 28.16
N PRO A 267 24.04 -3.85 27.74
CA PRO A 267 25.33 -3.93 28.44
C PRO A 267 26.03 -2.57 28.62
N HIS A 268 25.89 -1.67 27.65
CA HIS A 268 26.52 -0.35 27.66
C HIS A 268 25.81 0.67 28.59
N LEU A 269 24.51 0.52 28.83
CA LEU A 269 23.81 1.34 29.83
C LEU A 269 24.23 0.91 31.25
N LEU A 270 24.38 -0.40 31.48
CA LEU A 270 24.90 -0.94 32.73
C LEU A 270 26.34 -0.47 33.01
N GLU A 271 27.19 -0.38 31.98
CA GLU A 271 28.54 0.16 32.09
C GLU A 271 28.55 1.67 32.37
N ALA A 272 27.65 2.44 31.72
CA ALA A 272 27.49 3.87 31.95
C ALA A 272 26.98 4.22 33.35
N VAL A 273 26.23 3.32 34.00
CA VAL A 273 25.86 3.45 35.41
C VAL A 273 27.06 3.13 36.30
N ARG A 274 27.74 1.99 36.07
CA ARG A 274 28.90 1.55 36.87
C ARG A 274 30.07 2.54 36.85
N ASN A 275 30.25 3.28 35.76
CA ASN A 275 31.30 4.28 35.63
C ASN A 275 30.87 5.71 36.04
N GLY A 276 29.62 5.88 36.53
CA GLY A 276 29.09 7.14 37.04
C GLY A 276 28.59 8.13 35.99
N SER A 277 28.53 7.76 34.71
CA SER A 277 28.05 8.65 33.63
C SER A 277 26.53 8.79 33.57
N VAL A 278 25.77 7.83 34.09
CA VAL A 278 24.33 7.91 34.35
C VAL A 278 24.10 7.61 35.83
N PRO A 279 23.49 8.53 36.62
CA PRO A 279 23.20 8.25 38.02
C PRO A 279 22.23 7.07 38.17
N ASP A 280 22.43 6.21 39.17
CA ASP A 280 21.53 5.09 39.48
C ASP A 280 20.06 5.54 39.61
N ALA A 281 19.85 6.68 40.27
CA ALA A 281 18.52 7.29 40.46
C ALA A 281 17.78 7.61 39.15
N GLN A 282 18.51 7.86 38.05
CA GLN A 282 17.90 8.13 36.75
C GLN A 282 17.36 6.84 36.12
N VAL A 283 18.07 5.72 36.27
CA VAL A 283 17.62 4.42 35.76
C VAL A 283 16.48 3.87 36.62
N GLU A 284 16.53 4.08 37.94
CA GLU A 284 15.41 3.77 38.85
C GLU A 284 14.14 4.53 38.47
N ASN A 285 14.24 5.82 38.11
CA ASN A 285 13.11 6.64 37.66
C ASN A 285 12.50 6.11 36.34
N MET A 286 13.34 5.75 35.36
CA MET A 286 12.88 5.15 34.10
C MET A 286 12.11 3.85 34.35
N ALA A 287 12.69 2.94 35.14
CA ALA A 287 12.06 1.67 35.48
C ALA A 287 10.75 1.87 36.27
N THR A 288 10.73 2.82 37.21
CA THR A 288 9.55 3.15 38.01
C THR A 288 8.41 3.65 37.13
N ARG A 289 8.67 4.48 36.12
CA ARG A 289 7.64 4.98 35.19
C ARG A 289 7.05 3.89 34.30
N VAL A 290 7.88 2.93 33.88
CA VAL A 290 7.42 1.77 33.08
C VAL A 290 6.52 0.86 33.92
N ILE A 291 6.97 0.51 35.13
CA ILE A 291 6.24 -0.40 36.02
C ILE A 291 4.98 0.27 36.60
N ALA A 292 5.02 1.58 36.88
CA ALA A 292 3.85 2.33 37.30
C ALA A 292 2.75 2.36 36.23
N ALA A 293 3.11 2.47 34.94
CA ALA A 293 2.15 2.39 33.84
C ALA A 293 1.52 0.98 33.69
N TRP A 294 2.29 -0.07 34.02
CA TRP A 294 1.83 -1.46 34.04
C TRP A 294 0.80 -1.71 35.15
N TYR A 295 1.09 -1.28 36.39
CA TYR A 295 0.14 -1.35 37.52
C TYR A 295 -1.06 -0.42 37.36
N TYR A 296 -0.87 0.80 36.84
CA TYR A 296 -1.98 1.73 36.59
C TYR A 296 -3.00 1.18 35.59
N SER A 297 -2.56 0.28 34.71
CA SER A 297 -3.41 -0.34 33.69
C SER A 297 -3.98 -1.71 34.13
N ASN A 298 -3.83 -2.09 35.41
CA ASN A 298 -4.22 -3.39 35.97
C ASN A 298 -3.71 -4.59 35.16
N GLN A 299 -2.55 -4.47 34.51
CA GLN A 299 -2.00 -5.55 33.68
C GLN A 299 -1.34 -6.67 34.51
N ASP A 300 -1.25 -6.50 35.83
CA ASP A 300 -0.78 -7.47 36.81
C ASP A 300 -1.88 -8.42 37.30
N ASP A 301 -3.16 -8.11 37.03
CA ASP A 301 -4.30 -8.96 37.34
C ASP A 301 -4.74 -9.75 36.08
N PRO A 302 -4.58 -11.09 36.04
CA PRO A 302 -5.00 -11.91 34.91
C PRO A 302 -6.53 -12.11 34.82
N SER A 303 -7.29 -11.62 35.80
CA SER A 303 -8.74 -11.58 35.74
C SER A 303 -9.21 -10.26 35.16
N VAL A 304 -10.03 -10.29 34.10
CA VAL A 304 -10.83 -9.11 33.74
C VAL A 304 -11.70 -8.85 34.97
N PRO A 305 -11.56 -7.71 35.69
CA PRO A 305 -12.33 -7.50 36.88
C PRO A 305 -13.81 -7.61 36.51
N GLN A 306 -14.49 -8.57 37.15
CA GLN A 306 -15.94 -8.78 37.07
C GLN A 306 -16.63 -7.61 37.79
N SER A 307 -16.41 -6.41 37.29
CA SER A 307 -17.20 -5.25 37.65
C SER A 307 -18.53 -5.45 36.97
N ALA A 308 -19.55 -5.68 37.78
CA ALA A 308 -20.95 -5.72 37.38
C ALA A 308 -21.45 -4.34 36.91
N TRP A 309 -20.70 -3.68 36.02
CA TRP A 309 -21.29 -2.74 35.11
C TRP A 309 -22.12 -3.60 34.15
N VAL A 310 -23.43 -3.52 34.29
CA VAL A 310 -24.32 -3.83 33.18
C VAL A 310 -23.96 -2.82 32.10
N PHE A 311 -22.95 -3.12 31.28
CA PHE A 311 -22.64 -2.32 30.11
C PHE A 311 -23.85 -2.41 29.20
N TYR A 312 -24.54 -1.29 29.00
CA TYR A 312 -25.64 -1.20 28.03
C TYR A 312 -25.16 -1.50 26.60
N VAL A 313 -23.87 -1.25 26.33
CA VAL A 313 -23.15 -1.52 25.07
C VAL A 313 -21.67 -1.79 25.38
N CYS A 314 -21.08 -2.82 24.80
CA CYS A 314 -19.63 -3.07 24.80
C CYS A 314 -19.04 -2.77 23.43
N LEU A 315 -18.01 -1.92 23.40
CA LEU A 315 -17.27 -1.60 22.18
C LEU A 315 -15.98 -2.42 22.15
N VAL A 316 -15.84 -3.31 21.17
CA VAL A 316 -14.65 -4.16 21.01
C VAL A 316 -13.88 -3.68 19.80
N PHE A 317 -12.64 -3.26 20.00
CA PHE A 317 -11.75 -2.84 18.93
C PHE A 317 -10.73 -3.94 18.66
N ILE A 318 -10.78 -4.51 17.46
CA ILE A 318 -9.81 -5.49 17.00
C ILE A 318 -9.01 -4.94 15.81
N ASN A 319 -7.86 -5.55 15.53
CA ASN A 319 -7.07 -5.20 14.38
C ASN A 319 -6.57 -6.45 13.65
N ASN A 320 -6.30 -6.28 12.35
CA ASN A 320 -5.68 -7.31 11.53
C ASN A 320 -4.58 -6.65 10.67
N PHE A 321 -3.34 -6.74 11.16
CA PHE A 321 -2.16 -6.05 10.65
C PHE A 321 -1.54 -6.79 9.45
N SER A 322 -1.09 -6.04 8.45
CA SER A 322 -0.18 -6.51 7.40
C SER A 322 0.89 -5.46 7.11
N SER A 323 1.97 -5.87 6.45
CA SER A 323 3.08 -4.97 6.12
C SER A 323 3.83 -5.41 4.88
N GLU A 324 4.49 -4.44 4.26
CA GLU A 324 5.49 -4.69 3.21
C GLU A 324 6.53 -5.73 3.66
N GLY A 325 6.84 -6.68 2.78
CA GLY A 325 7.81 -7.74 2.99
C GLY A 325 7.30 -9.00 3.68
N VAL A 326 6.03 -9.04 4.14
CA VAL A 326 5.44 -10.22 4.80
C VAL A 326 3.95 -10.33 4.47
N ASP A 327 3.57 -11.43 3.83
CA ASP A 327 2.17 -11.79 3.64
C ASP A 327 1.58 -12.35 4.94
N ARG A 328 0.28 -12.13 5.16
CA ARG A 328 -0.40 -12.71 6.34
C ARG A 328 -0.56 -14.22 6.14
N PRO A 329 -0.27 -15.04 7.16
CA PRO A 329 -0.43 -16.50 7.06
C PRO A 329 -1.90 -16.93 7.17
N SER A 330 -2.80 -16.04 7.60
CA SER A 330 -4.22 -16.30 7.85
C SER A 330 -5.01 -15.00 7.76
N LEU A 331 -6.28 -15.10 7.39
CA LEU A 331 -7.30 -14.04 7.40
C LEU A 331 -8.06 -13.97 8.74
N HIS A 332 -7.98 -15.01 9.58
CA HIS A 332 -8.35 -14.98 10.99
C HIS A 332 -7.29 -14.29 11.85
N ASN A 333 -7.68 -13.90 13.06
CA ASN A 333 -6.75 -13.44 14.07
C ASN A 333 -7.17 -14.04 15.41
N GLU A 334 -6.60 -15.20 15.74
CA GLU A 334 -7.03 -16.02 16.89
C GLU A 334 -7.11 -15.23 18.21
N TYR A 335 -6.17 -14.31 18.44
CA TYR A 335 -6.20 -13.45 19.62
C TYR A 335 -7.41 -12.50 19.62
N SER A 336 -7.66 -11.81 18.50
CA SER A 336 -8.78 -10.90 18.33
C SER A 336 -10.13 -11.64 18.39
N ASP A 337 -10.21 -12.81 17.76
CA ASP A 337 -11.43 -13.62 17.74
C ASP A 337 -11.77 -14.14 19.13
N LYS A 338 -10.77 -14.57 19.91
CA LYS A 338 -10.93 -14.91 21.33
C LYS A 338 -11.34 -13.72 22.18
N LEU A 339 -10.78 -12.53 21.92
CA LEU A 339 -11.17 -11.31 22.63
C LEU A 339 -12.66 -11.00 22.42
N VAL A 340 -13.13 -11.04 21.17
CA VAL A 340 -14.55 -10.83 20.86
C VAL A 340 -15.40 -11.88 21.57
N THR A 341 -15.03 -13.16 21.43
CA THR A 341 -15.80 -14.27 22.03
C THR A 341 -15.89 -14.15 23.56
N ASN A 342 -14.80 -13.78 24.24
CA ASN A 342 -14.78 -13.56 25.68
C ASN A 342 -15.64 -12.38 26.14
N ILE A 343 -15.78 -11.34 25.31
CA ILE A 343 -16.65 -10.19 25.63
C ILE A 343 -18.10 -10.54 25.38
N THR A 344 -18.41 -11.23 24.28
CA THR A 344 -19.77 -11.66 23.94
C THR A 344 -20.37 -12.63 24.97
N SER A 345 -19.56 -13.36 25.74
CA SER A 345 -20.06 -14.20 26.85
C SER A 345 -20.48 -13.41 28.09
N GLN A 346 -20.08 -12.14 28.19
CA GLN A 346 -20.29 -11.28 29.35
C GLN A 346 -21.14 -10.04 29.03
N CYS A 347 -21.29 -9.69 27.75
CA CYS A 347 -21.95 -8.47 27.32
C CYS A 347 -23.07 -8.75 26.31
N PRO A 348 -24.34 -8.45 26.64
CA PRO A 348 -25.48 -8.78 25.79
C PRO A 348 -25.61 -7.89 24.54
N ASN A 349 -24.86 -6.79 24.47
CA ASN A 349 -24.90 -5.84 23.36
C ASN A 349 -23.48 -5.42 22.99
N THR A 350 -22.91 -6.08 21.99
CA THR A 350 -21.51 -5.95 21.60
C THR A 350 -21.41 -5.37 20.18
N ILE A 351 -20.70 -4.25 20.05
CA ILE A 351 -20.35 -3.64 18.77
C ILE A 351 -18.85 -3.87 18.53
N VAL A 352 -18.53 -4.50 17.40
CA VAL A 352 -17.14 -4.80 17.02
C VAL A 352 -16.65 -3.83 15.95
N VAL A 353 -15.52 -3.17 16.17
CA VAL A 353 -14.84 -2.32 15.19
C VAL A 353 -13.52 -2.96 14.78
N ILE A 354 -13.36 -3.19 13.49
CA ILE A 354 -12.23 -3.89 12.90
C ILE A 354 -11.34 -2.89 12.16
N ARG A 355 -10.08 -2.77 12.60
CA ARG A 355 -9.03 -2.05 11.87
C ARG A 355 -8.18 -3.04 11.07
N ASN A 356 -8.46 -3.16 9.79
CA ASN A 356 -7.88 -4.19 8.94
C ASN A 356 -7.24 -3.60 7.69
N ALA A 357 -6.08 -4.15 7.31
CA ALA A 357 -5.38 -3.77 6.08
C ALA A 357 -5.97 -4.42 4.81
N GLY A 358 -6.87 -5.39 4.98
CA GLY A 358 -7.53 -6.14 3.92
C GLY A 358 -8.50 -7.15 4.53
N ILE A 359 -8.86 -8.20 3.79
CA ILE A 359 -9.85 -9.21 4.23
C ILE A 359 -9.60 -9.68 5.66
N CYS A 360 -10.66 -9.73 6.46
CA CYS A 360 -10.70 -10.31 7.80
C CYS A 360 -11.97 -11.17 7.89
N VAL A 361 -11.82 -12.48 8.03
CA VAL A 361 -12.96 -13.39 8.20
C VAL A 361 -13.45 -13.29 9.64
N VAL A 362 -14.77 -13.35 9.83
CA VAL A 362 -15.47 -13.03 11.10
C VAL A 362 -16.45 -14.14 11.53
N ASP A 363 -16.34 -15.31 10.89
CA ASP A 363 -17.23 -16.46 11.03
C ASP A 363 -17.28 -17.06 12.43
N GLN A 364 -16.21 -16.89 13.23
CA GLN A 364 -16.13 -17.43 14.58
C GLN A 364 -17.09 -16.78 15.58
N TRP A 365 -17.51 -15.53 15.35
CA TRP A 365 -18.22 -14.75 16.36
C TRP A 365 -19.35 -13.86 15.82
N ILE A 366 -19.40 -13.56 14.52
CA ILE A 366 -20.38 -12.59 13.99
C ILE A 366 -21.84 -13.03 14.13
N ASP A 367 -22.10 -14.34 14.13
CA ASP A 367 -23.44 -14.91 14.27
C ASP A 367 -23.85 -15.05 15.76
N ASN A 368 -22.99 -14.64 16.70
CA ASN A 368 -23.36 -14.59 18.11
C ASN A 368 -24.47 -13.54 18.33
N PRO A 369 -25.61 -13.89 18.94
CA PRO A 369 -26.76 -12.99 19.06
C PRO A 369 -26.49 -11.74 19.90
N THR A 370 -25.41 -11.72 20.68
CA THR A 370 -24.98 -10.54 21.45
C THR A 370 -24.17 -9.56 20.61
N VAL A 371 -23.67 -9.97 19.44
CA VAL A 371 -23.01 -9.07 18.47
C VAL A 371 -24.09 -8.34 17.70
N THR A 372 -24.27 -7.05 17.99
CA THR A 372 -25.36 -6.23 17.45
C THR A 372 -24.94 -5.37 16.25
N ALA A 373 -23.64 -5.09 16.13
CA ALA A 373 -23.08 -4.40 14.98
C ALA A 373 -21.60 -4.73 14.76
N VAL A 374 -21.18 -4.71 13.49
CA VAL A 374 -19.77 -4.86 13.09
C VAL A 374 -19.42 -3.75 12.10
N ILE A 375 -18.31 -3.06 12.34
CA ILE A 375 -17.83 -1.96 11.48
C ILE A 375 -16.41 -2.27 11.00
N PHE A 376 -16.24 -2.44 9.69
CA PHE A 376 -14.93 -2.49 9.04
C PHE A 376 -14.39 -1.06 8.86
N ALA A 377 -13.61 -0.60 9.83
CA ALA A 377 -13.02 0.73 9.85
C ALA A 377 -11.71 0.83 9.03
N HIS A 378 -11.17 -0.30 8.56
CA HIS A 378 -9.94 -0.36 7.77
C HIS A 378 -8.78 0.40 8.46
N LEU A 379 -8.06 1.26 7.72
CA LEU A 379 -6.95 2.08 8.22
C LEU A 379 -7.29 3.58 8.04
N PRO A 380 -7.99 4.18 9.02
CA PRO A 380 -8.61 5.51 8.90
C PRO A 380 -7.65 6.70 9.12
N GLY A 381 -6.36 6.47 9.32
CA GLY A 381 -5.39 7.54 9.57
C GLY A 381 -5.52 8.15 10.98
N GLN A 382 -4.99 9.37 11.14
CA GLN A 382 -4.81 10.02 12.45
C GLN A 382 -6.13 10.36 13.17
N ASP A 383 -7.21 10.60 12.44
CA ASP A 383 -8.51 11.02 12.99
C ASP A 383 -9.45 9.84 13.30
N SER A 384 -8.90 8.62 13.42
CA SER A 384 -9.65 7.37 13.61
C SER A 384 -10.74 7.46 14.67
N GLY A 385 -10.43 8.02 15.85
CA GLY A 385 -11.36 8.08 16.97
C GLY A 385 -12.52 9.04 16.72
N ALA A 386 -12.21 10.25 16.24
CA ALA A 386 -13.23 11.26 15.94
C ALA A 386 -14.14 10.83 14.77
N ALA A 387 -13.60 10.12 13.79
CA ALA A 387 -14.38 9.61 12.66
C ALA A 387 -15.39 8.55 13.10
N ILE A 388 -14.97 7.56 13.89
CA ILE A 388 -15.84 6.44 14.27
C ILE A 388 -16.93 6.87 15.27
N THR A 389 -16.64 7.84 16.15
CA THR A 389 -17.66 8.34 17.10
C THR A 389 -18.83 9.00 16.39
N LYS A 390 -18.61 9.69 15.27
CA LYS A 390 -19.71 10.28 14.48
C LYS A 390 -20.66 9.23 13.91
N ILE A 391 -20.14 8.03 13.62
CA ILE A 391 -20.98 6.90 13.21
C ILE A 391 -21.75 6.39 14.42
N PHE A 392 -21.08 6.07 15.53
CA PHE A 392 -21.73 5.53 16.72
C PHE A 392 -22.90 6.37 17.25
N TYR A 393 -22.75 7.69 17.22
CA TYR A 393 -23.78 8.61 17.71
C TYR A 393 -24.79 9.03 16.64
N GLY A 394 -24.64 8.56 15.40
CA GLY A 394 -25.56 8.87 14.31
C GLY A 394 -25.43 10.29 13.74
N ASP A 395 -24.37 11.03 14.09
CA ASP A 395 -24.06 12.34 13.48
C ASP A 395 -23.91 12.21 11.96
N VAL A 396 -23.39 11.06 11.51
CA VAL A 396 -23.26 10.69 10.11
C VAL A 396 -23.67 9.24 9.93
N SER A 397 -24.59 8.97 9.01
CA SER A 397 -24.93 7.61 8.61
C SER A 397 -23.74 6.92 7.92
N PRO A 398 -23.40 5.67 8.28
CA PRO A 398 -22.35 4.94 7.58
C PRO A 398 -22.76 4.76 6.12
N SER A 399 -21.82 4.98 5.22
CA SER A 399 -22.04 4.97 3.76
C SER A 399 -20.86 4.37 3.00
N GLY A 400 -19.95 3.72 3.71
CA GLY A 400 -18.87 2.96 3.11
C GLY A 400 -19.38 1.60 2.62
N LYS A 401 -18.73 1.06 1.61
CA LYS A 401 -19.00 -0.28 1.06
C LYS A 401 -17.68 -1.03 0.91
N LEU A 402 -17.68 -2.35 1.08
CA LEU A 402 -16.49 -3.19 0.96
C LEU A 402 -15.87 -3.10 -0.43
N THR A 403 -14.54 -3.12 -0.52
CA THR A 403 -13.77 -3.15 -1.78
C THR A 403 -13.16 -4.52 -2.07
N TYR A 404 -13.59 -5.52 -1.32
CA TYR A 404 -13.20 -6.93 -1.44
C TYR A 404 -14.32 -7.79 -0.87
N THR A 405 -14.33 -9.06 -1.22
CA THR A 405 -15.35 -10.02 -0.80
C THR A 405 -14.95 -10.70 0.50
N ILE A 406 -15.90 -10.88 1.43
CA ILE A 406 -15.72 -11.63 2.69
C ILE A 406 -16.51 -12.93 2.61
N PHE A 407 -15.81 -14.07 2.66
CA PHE A 407 -16.43 -15.40 2.66
C PHE A 407 -16.82 -15.89 4.06
N TRP A 408 -17.51 -17.03 4.07
CA TRP A 408 -17.95 -17.69 5.28
C TRP A 408 -16.80 -18.34 6.03
N ASN A 409 -15.73 -18.74 5.34
CA ASN A 409 -14.53 -19.28 5.95
C ASN A 409 -13.29 -18.98 5.07
N GLU A 410 -12.10 -19.20 5.62
CA GLU A 410 -10.84 -19.03 4.88
C GLU A 410 -10.70 -19.98 3.69
N SER A 411 -11.15 -21.22 3.82
CA SER A 411 -11.03 -22.23 2.76
C SER A 411 -11.88 -21.91 1.51
N ASP A 412 -12.92 -21.08 1.64
CA ASP A 412 -13.77 -20.66 0.53
C ASP A 412 -13.01 -19.82 -0.50
N TYR A 413 -11.90 -19.17 -0.11
CA TYR A 413 -11.01 -18.46 -1.02
C TYR A 413 -10.23 -19.42 -1.93
N GLY A 414 -10.14 -20.71 -1.58
CA GLY A 414 -9.53 -21.76 -2.40
C GLY A 414 -8.09 -21.44 -2.77
N ALA A 415 -7.77 -21.56 -4.06
CA ALA A 415 -6.44 -21.28 -4.59
C ALA A 415 -5.99 -19.82 -4.45
N LEU A 416 -6.94 -18.87 -4.26
CA LEU A 416 -6.64 -17.44 -4.08
C LEU A 416 -6.21 -17.10 -2.65
N PHE A 417 -6.30 -18.05 -1.71
CA PHE A 417 -6.01 -17.81 -0.30
C PHE A 417 -4.51 -17.79 0.02
N ALA A 418 -3.74 -18.72 -0.55
CA ALA A 418 -2.38 -18.99 -0.13
C ALA A 418 -1.36 -18.29 -1.04
N SER A 419 -0.36 -17.63 -0.45
CA SER A 419 0.86 -17.27 -1.18
C SER A 419 1.45 -18.52 -1.83
N GLN A 420 2.02 -18.41 -3.03
CA GLN A 420 2.66 -19.55 -3.66
C GLN A 420 3.91 -19.96 -2.88
N TYR A 421 3.89 -21.15 -2.30
CA TYR A 421 5.05 -21.78 -1.69
C TYR A 421 5.45 -23.01 -2.51
N SER A 422 6.67 -23.02 -3.02
CA SER A 422 7.22 -24.21 -3.65
C SER A 422 8.15 -24.96 -2.69
N SER A 423 8.12 -26.29 -2.74
CA SER A 423 9.05 -27.17 -2.04
C SER A 423 10.09 -27.77 -3.00
N GLY A 424 11.17 -28.33 -2.48
CA GLY A 424 12.19 -28.97 -3.32
C GLY A 424 13.09 -27.97 -4.06
N TRP A 425 13.36 -28.21 -5.35
CA TRP A 425 14.23 -27.37 -6.19
C TRP A 425 13.53 -26.09 -6.69
N ASP A 426 12.20 -26.12 -6.82
CA ASP A 426 11.42 -25.02 -7.37
C ASP A 426 11.46 -23.77 -6.48
N LYS A 427 11.80 -23.92 -5.18
CA LYS A 427 11.99 -22.80 -4.24
C LYS A 427 13.12 -21.86 -4.61
N TYR A 428 14.02 -22.27 -5.49
CA TYR A 428 15.10 -21.41 -5.98
C TYR A 428 14.67 -20.58 -7.19
N PHE A 429 13.56 -20.94 -7.85
CA PHE A 429 13.05 -20.33 -9.08
C PHE A 429 11.51 -20.28 -9.06
N LEU A 430 10.93 -19.71 -8.00
CA LEU A 430 9.49 -19.73 -7.79
C LEU A 430 8.73 -19.18 -8.99
N GLN A 431 7.77 -19.96 -9.49
CA GLN A 431 6.85 -19.58 -10.55
C GLN A 431 5.47 -19.34 -9.93
N ASP A 432 4.88 -18.18 -10.19
CA ASP A 432 3.50 -17.88 -9.86
C ASP A 432 2.70 -17.74 -11.16
N ASN A 433 1.88 -18.76 -11.46
CA ASN A 433 1.07 -18.78 -12.67
C ASN A 433 -0.34 -18.31 -12.32
N LEU A 434 -0.72 -17.13 -12.82
CA LEU A 434 -2.03 -16.52 -12.58
C LEU A 434 -3.11 -17.15 -13.47
N THR A 435 -3.32 -18.45 -13.30
CA THR A 435 -4.23 -19.28 -14.10
C THR A 435 -5.71 -18.93 -13.91
N GLU A 436 -6.04 -18.28 -12.80
CA GLU A 436 -7.35 -17.72 -12.52
C GLU A 436 -7.71 -16.56 -13.46
N GLY A 437 -6.73 -15.93 -14.11
CA GLY A 437 -6.97 -14.88 -15.09
C GLY A 437 -7.81 -13.72 -14.54
N LEU A 438 -8.97 -13.46 -15.15
CA LEU A 438 -9.89 -12.38 -14.72
C LEU A 438 -10.69 -12.71 -13.47
N PHE A 439 -10.59 -13.93 -12.95
CA PHE A 439 -11.45 -14.49 -11.92
C PHE A 439 -10.80 -14.37 -10.53
N ILE A 440 -10.58 -13.13 -10.08
CA ILE A 440 -10.20 -12.82 -8.69
C ILE A 440 -11.32 -12.05 -7.96
N ASP A 441 -11.30 -12.10 -6.63
CA ASP A 441 -12.33 -11.52 -5.76
C ASP A 441 -13.74 -11.86 -6.30
N TYR A 442 -14.71 -10.94 -6.27
CA TYR A 442 -16.10 -11.18 -6.65
C TYR A 442 -16.28 -11.79 -8.05
N ARG A 443 -15.32 -11.62 -8.96
CA ARG A 443 -15.37 -12.20 -10.32
C ARG A 443 -15.22 -13.72 -10.27
N ALA A 444 -14.37 -14.24 -9.39
CA ALA A 444 -14.13 -15.68 -9.24
C ALA A 444 -15.39 -16.42 -8.80
N PHE A 445 -16.14 -15.81 -7.89
CA PHE A 445 -17.18 -16.52 -7.16
C PHE A 445 -18.56 -16.38 -7.79
N ASN A 446 -18.81 -15.28 -8.49
CA ASN A 446 -20.04 -15.10 -9.28
C ASN A 446 -20.21 -16.20 -10.34
N GLY A 447 -19.11 -16.68 -10.95
CA GLY A 447 -19.13 -17.78 -11.92
C GLY A 447 -19.22 -19.16 -11.29
N ALA A 448 -18.71 -19.33 -10.07
CA ALA A 448 -18.66 -20.60 -9.35
C ALA A 448 -19.90 -20.88 -8.47
N GLY A 449 -20.83 -19.92 -8.35
CA GLY A 449 -22.04 -20.07 -7.52
C GLY A 449 -21.76 -20.05 -6.01
N ILE A 450 -20.60 -19.53 -5.59
CA ILE A 450 -20.21 -19.44 -4.19
C ILE A 450 -20.80 -18.15 -3.61
N THR A 451 -21.63 -18.30 -2.57
CA THR A 451 -22.29 -17.17 -1.92
C THR A 451 -21.37 -16.57 -0.85
N PRO A 452 -20.93 -15.30 -0.97
CA PRO A 452 -20.14 -14.67 0.06
C PRO A 452 -20.96 -14.41 1.33
N ARG A 453 -20.29 -14.18 2.45
CA ARG A 453 -20.94 -13.67 3.66
C ARG A 453 -21.26 -12.18 3.49
N PHE A 454 -20.30 -11.41 2.97
CA PHE A 454 -20.48 -10.03 2.55
C PHE A 454 -19.85 -9.84 1.18
N GLU A 455 -20.65 -9.48 0.19
CA GLU A 455 -20.21 -9.30 -1.19
C GLU A 455 -19.38 -8.03 -1.39
N PHE A 456 -18.57 -8.02 -2.45
CA PHE A 456 -17.93 -6.80 -2.94
C PHE A 456 -18.98 -5.71 -3.19
N GLY A 457 -18.74 -4.51 -2.68
CA GLY A 457 -19.70 -3.40 -2.76
C GLY A 457 -20.83 -3.46 -1.73
N PHE A 458 -20.81 -4.40 -0.77
CA PHE A 458 -21.76 -4.45 0.34
C PHE A 458 -21.45 -3.43 1.43
N GLY A 459 -22.48 -2.89 2.07
CA GLY A 459 -22.35 -2.08 3.28
C GLY A 459 -23.70 -1.50 3.69
N LEU A 460 -24.06 -1.72 4.95
CA LEU A 460 -25.29 -1.19 5.54
C LEU A 460 -25.19 0.30 5.81
N THR A 461 -26.36 0.90 5.96
CA THR A 461 -26.54 2.30 6.38
C THR A 461 -27.71 2.38 7.37
N TYR A 462 -27.94 3.54 7.98
CA TYR A 462 -29.03 3.73 8.95
C TYR A 462 -30.41 3.95 8.30
N THR A 463 -30.46 4.01 6.98
CA THR A 463 -31.70 4.10 6.19
C THR A 463 -31.77 3.00 5.12
N THR A 464 -32.80 3.03 4.28
CA THR A 464 -32.97 2.14 3.14
C THR A 464 -33.12 2.95 1.85
N PHE A 465 -32.69 2.35 0.73
CA PHE A 465 -32.79 2.97 -0.59
C PHE A 465 -33.56 2.07 -1.55
N LYS A 466 -34.36 2.68 -2.42
CA LYS A 466 -35.08 2.01 -3.50
C LYS A 466 -34.61 2.53 -4.84
N TYR A 467 -34.24 1.61 -5.73
CA TYR A 467 -33.82 1.89 -7.10
C TYR A 467 -35.00 1.73 -8.07
N THR A 468 -35.17 2.69 -8.98
CA THR A 468 -36.21 2.69 -10.02
C THR A 468 -35.70 3.31 -11.33
N SER A 469 -36.52 3.25 -12.39
CA SER A 469 -36.32 4.03 -13.61
C SER A 469 -34.97 3.82 -14.32
N LEU A 470 -34.44 2.59 -14.36
CA LEU A 470 -33.20 2.30 -15.11
C LEU A 470 -33.40 2.60 -16.60
N LYS A 471 -32.57 3.48 -17.16
CA LYS A 471 -32.58 3.86 -18.58
C LYS A 471 -31.17 3.84 -19.15
N ILE A 472 -31.07 3.53 -20.44
CA ILE A 472 -29.82 3.52 -21.19
C ILE A 472 -30.05 4.35 -22.45
N GLU A 473 -29.18 5.33 -22.68
CA GLU A 473 -29.20 6.22 -23.83
C GLU A 473 -27.85 6.19 -24.52
N ASN A 474 -27.82 5.83 -25.80
CA ASN A 474 -26.58 5.86 -26.57
C ASN A 474 -26.21 7.32 -26.87
N THR A 475 -24.98 7.72 -26.55
CA THR A 475 -24.48 9.08 -26.83
C THR A 475 -23.88 9.21 -28.22
N ILE A 476 -23.57 8.07 -28.85
CA ILE A 476 -23.14 7.96 -30.24
C ILE A 476 -23.92 6.84 -30.93
N ASP A 477 -23.97 6.85 -32.26
CA ASP A 477 -24.55 5.77 -33.04
C ASP A 477 -23.64 4.53 -32.97
N PRO A 478 -24.09 3.39 -32.39
CA PRO A 478 -23.26 2.19 -32.29
C PRO A 478 -22.78 1.64 -33.64
N SER A 479 -23.50 1.92 -34.74
CA SER A 479 -23.09 1.48 -36.09
C SER A 479 -21.86 2.19 -36.63
N THR A 480 -21.50 3.33 -36.03
CA THR A 480 -20.32 4.13 -36.40
C THR A 480 -19.07 3.73 -35.63
N LEU A 481 -19.20 2.85 -34.63
CA LEU A 481 -18.07 2.37 -33.85
C LEU A 481 -17.23 1.38 -34.66
N SER A 482 -15.92 1.63 -34.69
CA SER A 482 -14.95 0.66 -35.18
C SER A 482 -14.82 -0.50 -34.19
N PRO A 483 -14.66 -1.75 -34.65
CA PRO A 483 -14.38 -2.90 -33.78
C PRO A 483 -13.07 -2.74 -32.99
N PHE A 484 -12.11 -2.00 -33.53
CA PHE A 484 -10.81 -1.74 -32.90
C PHE A 484 -10.59 -0.25 -32.70
N PRO A 485 -9.88 0.16 -31.63
CA PRO A 485 -9.55 1.55 -31.44
C PRO A 485 -8.62 2.05 -32.55
N THR A 486 -8.90 3.25 -33.06
CA THR A 486 -8.18 3.86 -34.20
C THR A 486 -7.63 5.24 -33.88
N GLY A 487 -8.02 5.82 -32.75
CA GLY A 487 -7.55 7.14 -32.32
C GLY A 487 -6.04 7.15 -32.09
N PRO A 488 -5.40 8.34 -32.05
CA PRO A 488 -3.98 8.42 -31.70
C PRO A 488 -3.74 7.87 -30.29
N ILE A 489 -2.57 7.27 -30.07
CA ILE A 489 -2.14 6.84 -28.74
C ILE A 489 -1.79 8.07 -27.90
N ILE A 490 -2.52 8.22 -26.80
CA ILE A 490 -2.31 9.24 -25.76
C ILE A 490 -1.95 8.52 -24.44
N PRO A 491 -1.54 9.24 -23.38
CA PRO A 491 -1.37 8.62 -22.08
C PRO A 491 -2.64 7.87 -21.66
N GLY A 492 -2.48 6.60 -21.31
CA GLY A 492 -3.58 5.67 -20.99
C GLY A 492 -4.11 4.82 -22.16
N GLY A 493 -3.67 5.04 -23.41
CA GLY A 493 -4.05 4.23 -24.56
C GLY A 493 -4.60 5.04 -25.73
N HIS A 494 -5.30 4.38 -26.65
CA HIS A 494 -5.96 5.05 -27.78
C HIS A 494 -7.02 6.06 -27.30
N ALA A 495 -7.07 7.24 -27.92
CA ALA A 495 -7.92 8.34 -27.47
C ALA A 495 -9.43 8.01 -27.47
N ASP A 496 -9.90 7.26 -28.46
CA ASP A 496 -11.29 6.83 -28.65
C ASP A 496 -11.77 5.81 -27.59
N LEU A 497 -10.86 5.17 -26.84
CA LEU A 497 -11.22 4.35 -25.69
C LEU A 497 -11.82 5.18 -24.54
N TRP A 498 -11.56 6.49 -24.51
CA TRP A 498 -11.98 7.40 -23.44
C TRP A 498 -13.31 8.10 -23.72
N ASP A 499 -13.82 8.01 -24.95
CA ASP A 499 -15.06 8.64 -25.38
C ASP A 499 -16.28 7.96 -24.73
N THR A 500 -17.26 8.75 -24.31
CA THR A 500 -18.51 8.22 -23.76
C THR A 500 -19.42 7.77 -24.90
N VAL A 501 -19.77 6.48 -24.90
CA VAL A 501 -20.54 5.82 -25.96
C VAL A 501 -22.02 5.60 -25.58
N ALA A 502 -22.30 5.51 -24.29
CA ALA A 502 -23.65 5.45 -23.75
C ALA A 502 -23.71 6.05 -22.36
N THR A 503 -24.90 6.47 -21.93
CA THR A 503 -25.19 6.96 -20.59
C THR A 503 -26.28 6.09 -19.98
N VAL A 504 -26.03 5.59 -18.77
CA VAL A 504 -27.02 4.85 -17.98
C VAL A 504 -27.49 5.73 -16.84
N THR A 505 -28.80 5.79 -16.62
CA THR A 505 -29.39 6.54 -15.50
C THR A 505 -30.29 5.64 -14.65
N ALA A 506 -30.34 5.92 -13.35
CA ALA A 506 -31.25 5.24 -12.42
C ALA A 506 -31.66 6.22 -11.31
N ASP A 507 -32.92 6.16 -10.90
CA ASP A 507 -33.44 6.93 -9.77
C ASP A 507 -33.26 6.16 -8.48
N VAL A 508 -32.77 6.84 -7.44
CA VAL A 508 -32.56 6.29 -6.10
C VAL A 508 -33.32 7.15 -5.10
N THR A 509 -34.25 6.53 -4.39
CA THR A 509 -35.07 7.18 -3.36
C THR A 509 -34.65 6.71 -1.97
N ASN A 510 -34.43 7.64 -1.04
CA ASN A 510 -34.29 7.30 0.37
C ASN A 510 -35.68 6.99 0.96
N THR A 511 -35.89 5.73 1.34
CA THR A 511 -37.19 5.23 1.83
C THR A 511 -37.31 5.15 3.34
N GLY A 512 -36.27 5.54 4.09
CA GLY A 512 -36.31 5.62 5.54
C GLY A 512 -36.30 7.06 6.06
N ASP A 513 -36.01 7.21 7.36
CA ASP A 513 -36.26 8.45 8.11
C ASP A 513 -34.99 9.28 8.39
N VAL A 514 -33.80 8.79 8.01
CA VAL A 514 -32.53 9.46 8.27
C VAL A 514 -31.76 9.78 6.98
N PRO A 515 -31.04 10.91 6.92
CA PRO A 515 -30.20 11.24 5.78
C PRO A 515 -29.02 10.29 5.70
N ALA A 516 -28.71 9.82 4.50
CA ALA A 516 -27.53 9.01 4.25
C ALA A 516 -27.04 9.18 2.82
N ALA A 517 -25.73 8.95 2.62
CA ALA A 517 -25.16 8.85 1.30
C ALA A 517 -25.27 7.42 0.77
N GLU A 518 -25.76 7.27 -0.45
CA GLU A 518 -25.82 5.98 -1.14
C GLU A 518 -24.72 5.87 -2.19
N VAL A 519 -24.13 4.68 -2.29
CA VAL A 519 -23.17 4.31 -3.33
C VAL A 519 -23.89 3.44 -4.36
N ALA A 520 -24.30 4.04 -5.46
CA ALA A 520 -24.90 3.32 -6.57
C ALA A 520 -23.80 2.73 -7.47
N GLN A 521 -23.91 1.46 -7.79
CA GLN A 521 -22.92 0.71 -8.56
C GLN A 521 -23.54 0.15 -9.84
N LEU A 522 -22.86 0.33 -10.97
CA LEU A 522 -23.24 -0.19 -12.27
C LEU A 522 -22.28 -1.31 -12.68
N TYR A 523 -22.86 -2.49 -12.84
CA TYR A 523 -22.19 -3.69 -13.32
C TYR A 523 -22.63 -4.04 -14.73
N LEU A 524 -21.70 -4.47 -15.58
CA LEU A 524 -21.99 -4.95 -16.92
C LEU A 524 -21.66 -6.44 -17.06
N THR A 525 -22.46 -7.16 -17.84
CA THR A 525 -22.10 -8.47 -18.36
C THR A 525 -21.62 -8.29 -19.78
N ILE A 526 -20.34 -8.58 -20.01
CA ILE A 526 -19.75 -8.50 -21.35
C ILE A 526 -19.82 -9.90 -21.96
N PRO A 527 -20.46 -10.07 -23.14
CA PRO A 527 -20.55 -11.38 -23.77
C PRO A 527 -19.17 -11.84 -24.26
N GLY A 528 -18.90 -13.14 -24.15
CA GLY A 528 -17.65 -13.75 -24.63
C GLY A 528 -17.25 -14.96 -23.80
N GLU A 529 -16.44 -15.84 -24.38
CA GLU A 529 -15.84 -16.95 -23.64
C GLU A 529 -14.80 -16.43 -22.63
N GLY A 530 -14.78 -17.05 -21.45
CA GLY A 530 -13.86 -16.65 -20.37
C GLY A 530 -14.13 -15.28 -19.74
N GLN A 531 -15.30 -14.67 -19.98
CA GLN A 531 -15.68 -13.39 -19.38
C GLN A 531 -16.35 -13.57 -18.01
N PRO A 532 -16.04 -12.72 -17.01
CA PRO A 532 -16.76 -12.71 -15.74
C PRO A 532 -18.25 -12.41 -15.91
N VAL A 533 -19.08 -13.05 -15.07
CA VAL A 533 -20.55 -12.91 -15.11
C VAL A 533 -21.00 -11.45 -15.06
N ARG A 534 -20.35 -10.64 -14.21
CA ARG A 534 -20.60 -9.20 -14.06
C ARG A 534 -19.30 -8.51 -13.70
N GLN A 535 -19.10 -7.30 -14.18
CA GLN A 535 -17.93 -6.49 -13.89
C GLN A 535 -18.34 -5.06 -13.49
N LEU A 536 -17.78 -4.55 -12.39
CA LEU A 536 -17.99 -3.15 -12.01
C LEU A 536 -17.42 -2.26 -13.12
N ARG A 537 -18.20 -1.27 -13.55
CA ARG A 537 -17.77 -0.27 -14.55
C ARG A 537 -17.95 1.16 -14.09
N ARG A 538 -18.99 1.43 -13.30
CA ARG A 538 -19.23 2.75 -12.75
C ARG A 538 -19.75 2.66 -11.33
N PHE A 539 -19.46 3.69 -10.58
CA PHE A 539 -20.13 4.00 -9.34
C PHE A 539 -20.24 5.51 -9.19
N ASP A 540 -21.17 5.93 -8.34
CA ASP A 540 -21.23 7.28 -7.85
C ASP A 540 -21.80 7.30 -6.43
N LYS A 541 -21.51 8.36 -5.68
CA LYS A 541 -21.94 8.49 -4.29
C LYS A 541 -22.59 9.83 -4.04
N VAL A 542 -23.84 9.79 -3.59
CA VAL A 542 -24.66 11.00 -3.41
C VAL A 542 -25.39 10.93 -2.07
N MET A 543 -25.40 12.06 -1.35
CA MET A 543 -26.24 12.25 -0.16
C MET A 543 -27.71 12.39 -0.59
N VAL A 544 -28.60 11.61 0.03
CA VAL A 544 -30.04 11.62 -0.27
C VAL A 544 -30.82 11.82 1.02
N GLN A 545 -31.63 12.88 1.08
CA GLN A 545 -32.47 13.19 2.24
C GLN A 545 -33.67 12.22 2.34
N PRO A 546 -34.26 12.02 3.53
CA PRO A 546 -35.47 11.19 3.68
C PRO A 546 -36.58 11.58 2.71
N GLY A 547 -37.13 10.61 1.97
CA GLY A 547 -38.16 10.81 0.96
C GLY A 547 -37.70 11.48 -0.35
N GLU A 548 -36.44 11.91 -0.44
CA GLU A 548 -35.86 12.49 -1.66
C GLU A 548 -35.50 11.40 -2.68
N THR A 549 -35.70 11.71 -3.96
CA THR A 549 -35.20 10.92 -5.10
C THR A 549 -34.07 11.68 -5.79
N LYS A 550 -32.94 11.00 -6.04
CA LYS A 550 -31.83 11.49 -6.87
C LYS A 550 -31.65 10.60 -8.09
N THR A 551 -31.43 11.21 -9.25
CA THR A 551 -31.04 10.47 -10.46
C THR A 551 -29.53 10.35 -10.53
N PHE A 552 -29.04 9.12 -10.56
CA PHE A 552 -27.64 8.78 -10.78
C PHE A 552 -27.37 8.66 -12.28
N VAL A 553 -26.20 9.13 -12.73
CA VAL A 553 -25.84 9.19 -14.15
C VAL A 553 -24.46 8.56 -14.36
N PHE A 554 -24.38 7.58 -15.26
CA PHE A 554 -23.18 6.79 -15.52
C PHE A 554 -22.80 6.81 -17.01
N GLY A 555 -21.77 7.58 -17.37
CA GLY A 555 -21.21 7.58 -18.73
C GLY A 555 -20.32 6.35 -18.98
N LEU A 556 -20.71 5.46 -19.88
CA LEU A 556 -19.94 4.31 -20.33
C LEU A 556 -18.95 4.73 -21.42
N ARG A 557 -17.67 4.39 -21.26
CA ARG A 557 -16.62 4.72 -22.24
C ARG A 557 -16.40 3.58 -23.25
N GLY A 558 -15.81 3.87 -24.42
CA GLY A 558 -15.49 2.85 -25.42
C GLY A 558 -14.65 1.70 -24.86
N GLY A 559 -13.57 2.01 -24.14
CA GLY A 559 -12.70 1.01 -23.51
C GLY A 559 -13.37 0.21 -22.39
N ILE A 560 -14.54 0.62 -21.91
CA ILE A 560 -15.31 -0.09 -20.87
C ILE A 560 -16.17 -1.22 -21.43
N LEU A 561 -16.51 -1.12 -22.71
CA LEU A 561 -17.24 -2.15 -23.45
C LEU A 561 -16.31 -3.09 -24.23
N GLY A 562 -15.05 -2.70 -24.43
CA GLY A 562 -14.05 -3.49 -25.14
C GLY A 562 -13.62 -4.75 -24.37
N VAL A 563 -13.28 -5.79 -25.14
CA VAL A 563 -12.63 -7.03 -24.70
C VAL A 563 -11.35 -7.16 -25.50
N LEU A 564 -10.29 -7.67 -24.87
CA LEU A 564 -9.12 -8.10 -25.61
C LEU A 564 -9.45 -9.44 -26.30
N GLU A 565 -9.49 -9.43 -27.62
CA GLU A 565 -9.46 -10.67 -28.41
C GLU A 565 -7.99 -11.01 -28.67
N ASP A 566 -7.57 -12.20 -28.24
CA ASP A 566 -6.27 -12.75 -28.64
C ASP A 566 -6.31 -12.99 -30.16
N VAL A 567 -5.77 -12.05 -30.92
CA VAL A 567 -5.54 -12.25 -32.36
C VAL A 567 -4.25 -13.04 -32.51
N TYR A 568 -4.33 -14.35 -32.30
CA TYR A 568 -3.28 -15.31 -32.66
C TYR A 568 -3.78 -16.32 -33.69
#